data_AF-A0A7W0LD76-F1
#
_entry.id   AF-A0A7W0LD76-F1
#
_cell.length_a   1.000
_cell.length_b   1.000
_cell.length_c   1.000
_cell.angle_alpha   90.00
_cell.angle_beta   90.00
_cell.angle_gamma   90.00
#
_symmetry.space_group_name_H-M   'P 1'
#
loop_
_entity.id
_entity.type
_entity.pdbx_description
1 polymer ?
#
loop_
_entity_poly.entity_id
_entity_poly.type
_entity_poly.pdbx_seq_one_letter_code
_entity_poly.pdbx_strand_id
1 'polypeptide(L)' 'GYAVFGQVLAGMDVVDKIAATNTGTNGEHEDVPTTPVVIRKVTLKQ' A
#
# COMPACT_ATOMS: atom_id res chain seq x y z
N GLY A 1 8.58 -19.62 0.21
CA GLY A 1 8.35 -18.82 1.43
C GLY A 1 8.70 -17.37 1.12
N TYR A 2 8.10 -16.42 1.82
CA TYR A 2 8.33 -14.99 1.61
C TYR A 2 9.22 -14.43 2.72
N ALA A 3 10.26 -13.67 2.36
CA ALA A 3 11.21 -13.11 3.32
C ALA A 3 10.61 -11.90 4.03
N VAL A 4 10.35 -12.02 5.33
CA VAL A 4 9.85 -10.93 6.19
C VAL A 4 11.03 -10.12 6.73
N PHE A 5 11.02 -8.79 6.53
CA PHE A 5 12.11 -7.89 6.93
C PHE A 5 11.68 -6.70 7.81
N GLY A 6 10.40 -6.63 8.17
CA GLY A 6 9.86 -5.55 8.99
C GLY A 6 8.37 -5.70 9.28
N GLN A 7 7.85 -4.79 10.11
CA GLN A 7 6.44 -4.71 10.48
C GLN A 7 5.99 -3.25 10.62
N VAL A 8 4.70 -3.00 10.46
CA VAL A 8 4.09 -1.68 10.65
C VAL A 8 3.86 -1.44 12.15
N LEU A 9 4.60 -0.51 12.75
CA LEU A 9 4.45 -0.18 14.18
C LEU A 9 3.33 0.84 14.44
N ALA A 10 2.97 1.66 13.46
CA ALA A 10 1.94 2.68 13.57
C ALA A 10 1.29 2.94 12.21
N GLY A 11 0.00 3.31 12.21
CA GLY A 11 -0.76 3.61 10.99
C GLY A 11 -1.35 2.37 10.29
N MET A 12 -1.58 1.27 11.02
CA MET A 12 -2.23 0.08 10.45
C MET A 12 -3.64 0.40 9.92
N ASP A 13 -4.36 1.33 10.56
CA ASP A 13 -5.66 1.81 10.08
C ASP A 13 -5.58 2.48 8.71
N VAL A 14 -4.45 3.12 8.38
CA VAL A 14 -4.20 3.69 7.06
C VAL A 14 -3.96 2.58 6.04
N VAL A 15 -3.25 1.53 6.41
CA VAL A 15 -3.05 0.33 5.56
C VAL A 15 -4.40 -0.32 5.26
N ASP A 16 -5.26 -0.49 6.27
CA ASP A 16 -6.59 -1.07 6.10
C ASP A 16 -7.49 -0.22 5.18
N LYS A 17 -7.42 1.11 5.31
CA LYS A 17 -8.13 2.04 4.42
C LYS A 17 -7.65 1.93 2.96
N ILE A 18 -6.35 1.75 2.75
CA ILE A 18 -5.77 1.56 1.41
C ILE A 18 -6.26 0.24 0.81
N ALA A 19 -6.27 -0.84 1.60
CA ALA A 19 -6.73 -2.15 1.15
C ALA A 19 -8.21 -2.17 0.75
N ALA A 20 -9.04 -1.31 1.35
CA ALA A 20 -10.47 -1.18 1.04
C ALA A 20 -10.78 -0.21 -0.13
N THR A 21 -9.76 0.36 -0.79
CA THR A 21 -10.00 1.26 -1.94
C THR A 21 -10.56 0.50 -3.13
N ASN A 22 -11.40 1.18 -3.93
CA ASN A 22 -11.93 0.57 -5.15
C ASN A 22 -10.78 0.24 -6.11
N THR A 23 -10.79 -0.98 -6.64
CA THR A 23 -9.83 -1.47 -7.62
C THR A 23 -10.49 -1.78 -8.95
N GLY A 24 -9.68 -1.90 -9.99
CA GLY A 24 -10.09 -2.36 -11.31
C GLY A 24 -8.91 -2.95 -12.06
N THR A 25 -9.17 -3.45 -13.26
CA THR A 25 -8.12 -3.97 -14.15
C THR A 25 -7.48 -2.84 -14.94
N ASN A 26 -6.14 -2.80 -14.98
CA ASN A 26 -5.38 -1.85 -15.79
C ASN A 26 -4.32 -2.58 -16.62
N GLY A 27 -4.59 -2.75 -17.91
CA GLY A 27 -3.77 -3.58 -18.81
C GLY A 27 -3.75 -5.04 -18.35
N GLU A 28 -2.57 -5.58 -18.13
CA GLU A 28 -2.36 -6.96 -17.64
C GLU A 28 -2.38 -7.07 -16.11
N HIS A 29 -2.60 -5.96 -15.38
CA HIS A 29 -2.62 -5.94 -13.92
C HIS A 29 -4.06 -5.91 -13.39
N GLU A 30 -4.38 -6.84 -12.51
CA GLU A 30 -5.63 -6.86 -11.73
C GLU A 30 -5.46 -6.11 -10.40
N ASP A 31 -6.57 -5.77 -9.75
CA ASP A 31 -6.61 -5.09 -8.44
C ASP A 31 -5.88 -3.74 -8.36
N VAL A 32 -5.84 -2.99 -9.46
CA VAL A 32 -5.22 -1.66 -9.49
C VAL A 32 -6.19 -0.62 -8.91
N PRO A 33 -5.79 0.18 -7.89
CA PRO A 33 -6.65 1.21 -7.32
C PRO A 33 -7.13 2.21 -8.38
N THR A 34 -8.45 2.47 -8.44
CA THR A 34 -9.05 3.44 -9.37
C THR A 34 -8.60 4.87 -9.09
N THR A 35 -8.22 5.14 -7.84
CA THR A 35 -7.60 6.38 -7.42
C THR A 35 -6.19 6.09 -6.93
N PRO A 36 -5.13 6.71 -7.52
CA PRO A 36 -3.75 6.40 -7.15
C PRO A 36 -3.43 6.67 -5.68
N VAL A 37 -2.87 5.67 -5.01
CA VAL A 37 -2.32 5.79 -3.65
C VAL A 37 -0.82 6.08 -3.76
N VAL A 38 -0.44 7.34 -3.59
CA VAL A 38 0.93 7.83 -3.83
C VAL A 38 1.70 8.02 -2.52
N ILE A 39 2.88 7.38 -2.42
CA ILE A 39 3.84 7.64 -1.34
C ILE A 39 4.56 8.97 -1.64
N ARG A 40 4.20 10.03 -0.91
CA ARG A 40 4.72 11.39 -1.17
C ARG A 40 6.14 11.63 -0.68
N LYS A 41 6.52 11.02 0.44
CA LYS A 41 7.84 11.20 1.07
C LYS A 41 8.15 10.00 1.96
N VAL A 42 9.42 9.62 2.00
CA VAL A 42 9.98 8.67 2.97
C VAL A 42 11.08 9.40 3.74
N THR A 43 11.22 9.13 5.03
CA THR A 43 12.27 9.72 5.87
C THR A 43 12.81 8.66 6.80
N LEU A 44 14.13 8.51 6.80
CA LEU A 44 14.82 7.66 7.77
C LEU A 44 15.03 8.49 9.03
N LYS A 45 14.51 8.01 10.17
CA LYS A 45 14.91 8.54 11.46
C LYS A 45 16.29 7.95 11.79
N GLN A 46 17.25 8.84 12.00
CA GLN A 46 18.58 8.49 12.51
C GLN A 46 18.48 8.13 13.99
#